data_AF-A0A9D9GQ29-F1
#
_entry.id   AF-A0A9D9GQ29-F1
#
_cell.length_a   1.000
_cell.length_b   1.000
_cell.length_c   1.000
_cell.angle_alpha   90.00
_cell.angle_beta   90.00
_cell.angle_gamma   90.00
#
_symmetry.space_group_name_H-M   'P 1'
#
loop_
_entity.id
_entity.type
_entity.pdbx_description
1 polymer ?
#
loop_
_entity_poly.entity_id
_entity_poly.type
_entity_poly.pdbx_seq_one_letter_code
_entity_poly.pdbx_strand_id
1 'polypeptide(L)'
;MNSRITIGIILIAIGIVFLIGNFDIFDFENIWPVVMTIPGFVLLYLTFMKKEKGFAVPGTILTVLGIYFLYESYNNWNTIDELWPIFIITPGLGFIVMHFVEKMKKD
;
A
#
# COMPACT_ATOMS: atom_id res chain seq x y z
N MET A 1 -19.79 -7.69 22.99
CA MET A 1 -20.42 -7.47 21.67
C MET A 1 -20.13 -8.70 20.82
N ASN A 2 -21.17 -9.34 20.25
CA ASN A 2 -21.04 -10.66 19.61
C ASN A 2 -20.20 -10.54 18.32
N SER A 3 -19.04 -11.21 18.28
CA SER A 3 -18.05 -11.08 17.18
C SER A 3 -18.66 -11.24 15.77
N ARG A 4 -19.67 -12.11 15.62
CA ARG A 4 -20.39 -12.34 14.35
C ARG A 4 -21.18 -11.13 13.88
N ILE A 5 -21.86 -10.44 14.80
CA ILE A 5 -22.69 -9.25 14.48
C ILE A 5 -21.77 -8.08 14.13
N THR A 6 -20.65 -7.93 14.84
CA THR A 6 -19.64 -6.90 14.54
C THR A 6 -19.05 -7.09 13.14
N ILE A 7 -18.71 -8.32 12.76
CA ILE A 7 -18.22 -8.63 11.40
C ILE A 7 -19.30 -8.32 10.35
N GLY A 8 -20.55 -8.70 10.59
CA GLY A 8 -21.67 -8.40 9.68
C GLY A 8 -21.88 -6.90 9.48
N ILE A 9 -21.84 -6.10 10.54
CA ILE A 9 -21.96 -4.64 10.47
C ILE A 9 -20.79 -4.03 9.67
N ILE A 10 -19.56 -4.50 9.91
CA ILE A 10 -18.38 -4.04 9.15
C ILE A 10 -18.55 -4.36 7.66
N LEU A 11 -19.03 -5.56 7.33
CA LEU A 11 -19.22 -5.98 5.95
C LEU A 11 -20.28 -5.14 5.23
N ILE A 12 -21.40 -4.84 5.91
CA ILE A 12 -22.45 -3.97 5.38
C ILE A 12 -21.91 -2.55 5.16
N ALA A 13 -21.15 -2.01 6.12
CA ALA A 13 -20.54 -0.68 5.99
C ALA A 13 -19.58 -0.61 4.78
N ILE A 14 -18.74 -1.63 4.58
CA ILE A 14 -17.86 -1.74 3.41
C ILE A 14 -18.68 -1.75 2.12
N GLY A 15 -19.76 -2.54 2.07
CA GLY A 15 -20.64 -2.61 0.91
C GLY A 15 -21.29 -1.26 0.56
N ILE A 16 -21.72 -0.49 1.57
CA ILE A 16 -22.29 0.85 1.36
C ILE A 16 -21.24 1.82 0.82
N VAL A 17 -20.02 1.80 1.35
CA VAL A 17 -18.92 2.64 0.84
C VAL A 17 -18.61 2.31 -0.62
N PHE A 18 -18.56 1.03 -0.99
CA PHE A 18 -18.37 0.60 -2.37
C PHE A 18 -19.53 1.02 -3.31
N LEU A 19 -20.77 0.97 -2.82
CA LEU A 19 -21.95 1.43 -3.58
C LEU A 19 -21.94 2.94 -3.81
N ILE A 20 -21.48 3.74 -2.85
CA ILE A 20 -21.34 5.19 -3.01
C ILE A 20 -20.28 5.52 -4.08
N GLY A 21 -19.22 4.72 -4.18
CA GLY A 21 -18.21 4.86 -5.23
C GLY A 21 -18.70 4.57 -6.65
N ASN A 22 -19.93 4.06 -6.83
CA ASN A 22 -20.59 3.93 -8.15
C ASN A 22 -21.32 5.20 -8.59
N PHE A 23 -21.60 6.11 -7.67
CA PHE A 23 -22.07 7.43 -8.05
C PHE A 23 -20.81 8.25 -8.33
N ASP A 24 -20.67 8.77 -9.56
CA ASP A 24 -19.59 9.63 -10.12
C ASP A 24 -19.17 10.87 -9.27
N ILE A 25 -19.59 10.91 -8.00
CA ILE A 25 -19.24 11.87 -6.96
C ILE A 25 -17.77 11.72 -6.54
N PHE A 26 -17.19 10.51 -6.66
CA PHE A 26 -15.79 10.23 -6.36
C PHE A 26 -15.17 9.30 -7.41
N ASP A 27 -14.07 9.71 -8.04
CA ASP A 27 -13.24 8.89 -8.93
C ASP A 27 -12.50 7.79 -8.14
N PHE A 28 -13.24 6.80 -7.66
CA PHE A 28 -12.70 5.64 -6.95
C PHE A 28 -11.67 4.89 -7.78
N GLU A 29 -11.80 4.94 -9.11
CA GLU A 29 -10.85 4.38 -10.08
C GLU A 29 -9.45 5.01 -9.97
N ASN A 30 -9.34 6.27 -9.53
CA ASN A 30 -8.06 6.95 -9.35
C ASN A 30 -7.54 6.90 -7.90
N ILE A 31 -8.45 6.68 -6.93
CA ILE A 31 -8.15 6.79 -5.50
C ILE A 31 -7.87 5.44 -4.85
N TRP A 32 -8.33 4.31 -5.42
CA TRP A 32 -8.12 2.99 -4.83
C TRP A 32 -6.66 2.66 -4.44
N PRO A 33 -5.59 3.11 -5.15
CA PRO A 33 -4.23 2.77 -4.76
C PRO A 33 -3.79 3.48 -3.47
N VAL A 34 -4.50 4.52 -3.02
CA VAL A 34 -4.29 5.15 -1.71
C VAL A 34 -4.47 4.13 -0.58
N VAL A 35 -5.40 3.19 -0.74
CA VAL A 35 -5.67 2.13 0.24
C VAL A 35 -4.46 1.21 0.43
N MET A 36 -3.62 1.04 -0.59
CA MET A 36 -2.35 0.30 -0.50
C MET A 36 -1.19 1.19 -0.04
N THR A 37 -1.17 2.43 -0.51
CA THR A 37 -0.08 3.38 -0.26
C THR A 37 0.02 3.78 1.21
N ILE A 38 -1.12 4.12 1.85
CA ILE A 38 -1.17 4.52 3.27
C ILE A 38 -0.57 3.44 4.19
N PRO A 39 -1.05 2.18 4.20
CA PRO A 39 -0.45 1.15 5.05
C PRO A 39 1.00 0.84 4.69
N GLY A 40 1.39 1.01 3.42
CA GLY A 40 2.80 0.94 3.00
C GLY A 40 3.67 1.94 3.75
N PHE A 41 3.31 3.23 3.70
CA PHE A 41 4.05 4.28 4.42
C PHE A 41 4.06 4.05 5.93
N VAL A 42 2.94 3.60 6.51
CA VAL A 42 2.86 3.28 7.94
C VAL A 42 3.83 2.16 8.31
N LEU A 43 3.87 1.07 7.53
CA LEU A 43 4.81 -0.04 7.75
C LEU A 43 6.26 0.39 7.58
N LEU A 44 6.55 1.20 6.56
CA LEU A 44 7.90 1.75 6.35
C LEU A 44 8.33 2.62 7.53
N TYR A 45 7.45 3.51 7.99
CA TYR A 45 7.70 4.36 9.16
C TYR A 45 7.94 3.53 10.43
N LEU A 46 7.10 2.51 10.67
CA LEU A 46 7.26 1.59 11.80
C LEU A 46 8.59 0.81 11.74
N THR A 47 9.06 0.47 10.53
CA THR A 47 10.35 -0.19 10.32
C THR A 47 11.48 0.66 10.91
N PHE A 48 11.52 1.97 10.60
CA PHE A 48 12.55 2.87 11.09
C PHE A 48 12.40 3.20 12.57
N MET A 49 11.17 3.43 13.05
CA MET A 49 10.90 3.76 14.45
C MET A 49 11.22 2.61 15.41
N LYS A 50 10.86 1.37 15.04
CA LYS A 50 11.11 0.19 15.87
C LYS A 50 12.46 -0.48 15.56
N LYS A 51 13.18 -0.02 14.53
CA LYS A 51 14.36 -0.70 13.96
C LYS A 51 14.11 -2.19 13.70
N GLU A 52 12.88 -2.52 13.28
CA GLU A 52 12.42 -3.89 13.06
C GLU A 52 12.45 -4.24 11.58
N LYS A 53 13.36 -5.13 11.18
CA LYS A 53 13.55 -5.54 9.79
C LYS A 53 12.38 -6.30 9.17
N GLY A 54 11.49 -6.89 9.98
CA GLY A 54 10.35 -7.66 9.50
C GLY A 54 9.35 -6.86 8.66
N PHE A 55 9.25 -5.55 8.91
CA PHE A 55 8.34 -4.67 8.18
C PHE A 55 8.99 -3.95 6.99
N ALA A 56 10.32 -4.00 6.87
CA ALA A 56 11.07 -3.24 5.87
C ALA A 56 10.67 -3.62 4.44
N VAL A 57 10.70 -4.91 4.15
CA VAL A 57 10.37 -5.45 2.82
C VAL A 57 8.90 -5.22 2.48
N PRO A 58 7.91 -5.66 3.27
CA PRO A 58 6.50 -5.42 2.93
C PRO A 58 6.15 -3.93 2.90
N GLY A 59 6.69 -3.11 3.82
CA GLY A 59 6.46 -1.67 3.82
C GLY A 59 7.00 -0.99 2.56
N THR A 60 8.20 -1.38 2.11
CA THR A 60 8.77 -0.84 0.86
C THR A 60 7.96 -1.28 -0.35
N ILE A 61 7.54 -2.54 -0.41
CA ILE A 61 6.74 -3.06 -1.52
C ILE A 61 5.40 -2.32 -1.62
N LEU A 62 4.65 -2.24 -0.52
CA LEU A 62 3.36 -1.54 -0.52
C LEU A 62 3.51 -0.05 -0.84
N THR A 63 4.57 0.60 -0.37
CA THR A 63 4.79 2.03 -0.64
C THR A 63 5.12 2.26 -2.11
N VAL A 64 6.11 1.54 -2.66
CA VAL A 64 6.56 1.76 -4.04
C VAL A 64 5.48 1.35 -5.04
N LEU A 65 4.85 0.18 -4.86
CA LEU A 65 3.75 -0.25 -5.73
C LEU A 65 2.52 0.63 -5.56
N GLY A 66 2.21 1.08 -4.34
CA GLY A 66 1.09 1.98 -4.10
C GLY A 66 1.26 3.31 -4.85
N ILE A 67 2.44 3.92 -4.77
CA ILE A 67 2.77 5.15 -5.50
C ILE A 67 2.73 4.90 -7.02
N TYR A 68 3.27 3.77 -7.48
CA TYR A 68 3.24 3.40 -8.89
C TYR A 68 1.80 3.23 -9.41
N PHE A 69 0.95 2.53 -8.67
CA PHE A 69 -0.45 2.37 -9.05
C PHE A 69 -1.24 3.68 -8.97
N LEU A 70 -0.91 4.59 -8.04
CA LEU A 70 -1.47 5.96 -8.08
C LEU A 70 -1.09 6.65 -9.39
N TYR A 71 0.17 6.59 -9.78
CA TYR A 71 0.64 7.17 -11.03
C TYR A 71 -0.03 6.56 -12.26
N GLU A 72 -0.15 5.23 -12.33
CA GLU A 72 -0.84 4.54 -13.42
C GLU A 72 -2.34 4.87 -13.48
N SER A 73 -3.00 5.02 -12.32
CA SER A 73 -4.40 5.46 -12.25
C SER A 73 -4.60 6.78 -12.99
N TYR A 74 -3.76 7.79 -12.71
CA TYR A 74 -3.86 9.08 -13.39
C TYR A 74 -3.49 9.02 -14.89
N ASN A 75 -2.63 8.09 -15.28
CA ASN A 75 -2.21 7.91 -16.68
C ASN A 75 -3.11 6.94 -17.46
N ASN A 76 -4.21 6.47 -16.89
CA ASN A 76 -5.11 5.47 -17.48
C ASN A 76 -4.37 4.19 -17.91
N TRP A 77 -3.41 3.74 -17.10
CA TRP A 77 -2.69 2.47 -17.31
C TRP A 77 -1.85 2.41 -18.61
N ASN A 78 -1.58 3.55 -19.24
CA ASN A 78 -0.88 3.62 -20.53
C ASN A 78 0.64 3.43 -20.42
N THR A 79 1.23 3.57 -19.22
CA THR A 79 2.69 3.56 -19.04
C THR A 79 3.22 2.25 -18.48
N ILE A 80 2.36 1.24 -18.31
CA ILE A 80 2.72 -0.06 -17.74
C ILE A 80 3.77 -0.80 -18.57
N ASP A 81 3.66 -0.72 -19.90
CA ASP A 81 4.60 -1.38 -20.80
C ASP A 81 6.02 -0.78 -20.71
N GLU A 82 6.14 0.47 -20.25
CA GLU A 82 7.42 1.14 -20.05
C GLU A 82 7.95 0.94 -18.62
N LEU A 83 7.03 0.93 -17.64
CA LEU A 83 7.35 0.94 -16.21
C LEU A 83 7.25 -0.42 -15.52
N TRP A 84 6.94 -1.51 -16.25
CA TRP A 84 6.94 -2.88 -15.71
C TRP A 84 8.19 -3.27 -14.90
N PRO A 85 9.42 -2.79 -15.16
CA PRO A 85 10.58 -3.17 -14.35
C PRO A 85 10.44 -2.75 -12.88
N ILE A 86 9.56 -1.79 -12.56
CA ILE A 86 9.26 -1.38 -11.17
C ILE A 86 8.83 -2.58 -10.33
N PHE A 87 8.07 -3.54 -10.88
CA PHE A 87 7.65 -4.73 -10.15
C PHE A 87 8.83 -5.58 -9.68
N ILE A 88 9.94 -5.59 -10.42
CA ILE A 88 11.17 -6.32 -10.07
C ILE A 88 12.07 -5.47 -9.18
N ILE A 89 12.18 -4.17 -9.44
CA ILE A 89 13.01 -3.25 -8.66
C ILE A 89 12.49 -3.12 -7.23
N THR A 90 11.17 -3.14 -7.07
CA THR A 90 10.49 -2.93 -5.79
C THR A 90 10.93 -3.89 -4.67
N PRO A 91 10.91 -5.24 -4.84
CA PRO A 91 11.46 -6.14 -3.82
C PRO A 91 12.96 -5.93 -3.58
N GLY A 92 13.73 -5.57 -4.63
CA GLY A 92 15.14 -5.20 -4.50
C GLY A 92 15.37 -4.00 -3.57
N LEU A 93 14.58 -2.94 -3.73
CA LEU A 93 14.58 -1.79 -2.81
C LEU A 93 14.21 -2.21 -1.39
N GLY A 94 13.25 -3.13 -1.23
CA GLY A 94 12.88 -3.67 0.07
C GLY A 94 14.05 -4.32 0.82
N PHE A 95 14.88 -5.09 0.10
CA PHE A 95 16.10 -5.67 0.69
C PHE A 95 17.15 -4.63 1.04
N ILE A 96 17.30 -3.58 0.23
CA ILE A 96 18.22 -2.47 0.53
C ILE A 96 17.78 -1.75 1.80
N VAL A 97 16.49 -1.41 1.93
CA VAL A 97 15.93 -0.78 3.14
C VAL A 97 16.14 -1.68 4.36
N MET A 98 15.90 -2.98 4.21
CA MET A 98 16.14 -3.97 5.27
C MET A 98 17.60 -3.96 5.75
N HIS A 99 18.56 -3.90 4.83
CA HIS A 99 19.99 -3.82 5.15
C HIS A 99 20.35 -2.54 5.91
N PHE A 100 19.84 -1.39 5.48
CA PHE A 100 20.05 -0.12 6.19
C PHE A 100 19.51 -0.15 7.62
N VAL A 101 18.32 -0.70 7.82
CA VAL A 101 17.69 -0.83 9.15
C VAL A 101 18.48 -1.78 10.05
N GLU A 102 19.01 -2.87 9.50
CA GLU A 102 19.86 -3.80 10.24
C GLU A 102 21.17 -3.14 10.70
N LYS A 103 21.78 -2.29 9.87
CA LYS A 103 22.96 -1.51 10.25
C LYS A 103 22.66 -0.57 11.43
N MET A 104 21.55 0.18 11.37
CA MET A 104 21.13 1.09 12.44
C MET A 104 20.78 0.42 13.77
N LYS A 105 20.55 -0.90 13.78
CA LYS A 105 20.32 -1.68 15.01
C LYS A 105 21.62 -2.13 15.67
N LYS A 106 22.72 -2.23 14.91
CA LYS A 106 24.03 -2.65 15.41
C LYS A 106 24.83 -1.52 16.05
N ASP A 107 24.50 -0.27 15.73
CA ASP A 107 25.01 0.96 16.37
C ASP A 107 24.13 1.37 17.56
#